data_AF-A0A6P1DND0-F1
#
_entry.id   AF-A0A6P1DND0-F1
#
_cell.length_a   1.000
_cell.length_b   1.000
_cell.length_c   1.000
_cell.angle_alpha   90.00
_cell.angle_beta   90.00
_cell.angle_gamma   90.00
#
_symmetry.space_group_name_H-M   'P 1'
#
loop_
_entity.id
_entity.type
_entity.pdbx_description
1 polymer ?
#
loop_
_entity_poly.entity_id
_entity_poly.type
_entity_poly.pdbx_seq_one_letter_code
_entity_poly.pdbx_strand_id
1 'polypeptide(L)'
;MHIDLPEKRYYKIGEVASAFGVNTSHIRFWENEFDILKPKKNKKGNRLFTQEDIKNLKLIYHLVKEKGFTLEGAKNKMKEQPKAVKNNQEIITRLEAIKQELIKIKSQID
;
A
#
# COMPACT_ATOMS: atom_id res chain seq x y z
N MET A 1 5.47 -6.43 -4.33
CA MET A 1 4.86 -7.06 -3.14
C MET A 1 3.45 -7.57 -3.47
N HIS A 2 3.10 -8.81 -3.10
CA HIS A 2 1.71 -9.27 -3.19
C HIS A 2 0.98 -8.96 -1.87
N ILE A 3 -0.09 -8.18 -1.95
CA ILE A 3 -0.93 -7.83 -0.79
C ILE A 3 -2.21 -8.64 -0.94
N ASP A 4 -2.33 -9.70 -0.15
CA ASP A 4 -3.55 -10.52 -0.10
C ASP A 4 -4.54 -9.87 0.88
N LEU A 5 -5.45 -9.06 0.33
CA LEU A 5 -6.55 -8.47 1.07
C LEU A 5 -7.86 -8.78 0.35
N PRO A 6 -8.85 -9.36 1.04
CA PRO A 6 -10.17 -9.62 0.44
C PRO A 6 -10.82 -8.30 0.02
N GLU A 7 -11.62 -8.29 -1.04
CA GLU A 7 -12.31 -7.07 -1.48
C GLU A 7 -13.34 -6.63 -0.43
N LYS A 8 -13.05 -5.53 0.27
CA LYS A 8 -13.88 -4.99 1.35
C LYS A 8 -13.94 -3.47 1.24
N ARG A 9 -15.05 -2.90 1.70
CA ARG A 9 -15.21 -1.44 1.75
C ARG A 9 -14.26 -0.78 2.76
N TYR A 10 -14.00 -1.47 3.88
CA TYR A 10 -13.14 -1.00 4.94
C TYR A 10 -12.29 -2.14 5.50
N TYR A 11 -11.03 -1.83 5.82
CA TYR A 11 -10.06 -2.71 6.45
C TYR A 11 -9.69 -2.17 7.83
N LYS A 12 -9.52 -3.07 8.80
CA LYS A 12 -9.01 -2.72 10.13
C LYS A 12 -7.48 -2.60 10.08
N ILE A 13 -6.90 -1.80 10.97
CA ILE A 13 -5.45 -1.61 11.04
C ILE A 13 -4.67 -2.93 11.20
N GLY A 14 -5.23 -3.92 11.90
CA GLY A 14 -4.61 -5.24 12.05
C GLY A 14 -4.54 -6.00 10.73
N GLU A 15 -5.63 -6.03 9.96
CA GLU A 15 -5.67 -6.65 8.63
C GLU A 15 -4.65 -5.98 7.70
N VAL A 16 -4.61 -4.65 7.71
CA VAL A 16 -3.65 -3.87 6.92
C VAL A 16 -2.21 -4.19 7.35
N ALA A 17 -1.90 -4.12 8.64
CA ALA A 17 -0.56 -4.40 9.15
C ALA A 17 -0.07 -5.80 8.75
N SER A 18 -0.92 -6.82 8.91
CA SER A 18 -0.63 -8.20 8.49
C SER A 18 -0.40 -8.31 6.98
N ALA A 19 -1.25 -7.70 6.16
CA ALA A 19 -1.11 -7.75 4.70
C ALA A 19 0.17 -7.05 4.20
N PHE A 20 0.64 -6.05 4.93
CA PHE A 20 1.89 -5.36 4.63
C PHE A 20 3.12 -5.97 5.33
N GLY A 21 2.95 -7.02 6.16
CA GLY A 21 4.05 -7.62 6.92
C GLY A 21 4.75 -6.65 7.87
N VAL A 22 4.04 -5.63 8.38
CA VAL A 22 4.57 -4.61 9.28
C VAL A 22 3.76 -4.54 10.57
N ASN A 23 4.34 -3.94 11.61
CA ASN A 23 3.60 -3.70 12.85
C ASN A 23 2.56 -2.59 12.67
N THR A 24 1.46 -2.68 13.42
CA THR A 24 0.41 -1.63 13.41
C THR A 24 0.95 -0.25 13.79
N SER A 25 2.03 -0.17 14.58
CA SER A 25 2.73 1.07 14.91
C SER A 25 3.34 1.76 13.68
N HIS A 26 3.86 1.00 12.72
CA HIS A 26 4.39 1.56 11.47
C HIS A 26 3.27 2.18 10.62
N ILE A 27 2.11 1.51 10.55
CA ILE A 27 0.95 2.05 9.82
C ILE A 27 0.46 3.35 10.46
N ARG A 28 0.39 3.44 11.80
CA ARG A 28 0.05 4.68 12.52
C ARG A 28 1.07 5.78 12.30
N PHE A 29 2.34 5.41 12.28
CA PHE A 29 3.41 6.35 12.05
C PHE A 29 3.34 6.93 10.63
N TRP A 30 3.12 6.10 9.61
CA TRP A 30 2.90 6.58 8.25
C TRP A 30 1.62 7.40 8.09
N GLU A 31 0.54 7.07 8.78
CA GLU A 31 -0.67 7.91 8.82
C GLU A 31 -0.36 9.33 9.33
N ASN A 32 0.48 9.46 10.37
CA ASN A 32 0.84 10.77 10.90
C ASN A 32 1.79 11.54 9.96
N GLU A 33 2.69 10.82 9.28
CA GLU A 33 3.69 11.43 8.43
C GLU A 33 3.16 11.85 7.06
N PHE A 34 2.25 11.07 6.47
CA PHE A 34 1.80 11.25 5.09
C PHE A 34 0.37 11.78 5.00
N ASP A 35 0.22 13.02 4.53
CA ASP A 35 -1.08 13.69 4.38
C ASP A 35 -2.11 12.98 3.51
N ILE A 36 -1.65 12.12 2.60
CA ILE A 36 -2.48 11.34 1.68
C ILE A 36 -3.14 10.13 2.37
N LEU A 37 -2.65 9.73 3.56
CA LEU A 37 -3.11 8.56 4.27
C LEU A 37 -3.95 9.00 5.47
N LYS A 38 -5.25 9.16 5.24
CA LYS A 38 -6.20 9.69 6.24
C LYS A 38 -7.38 8.74 6.43
N PRO A 39 -7.15 7.54 7.02
CA PRO A 39 -8.20 6.57 7.27
C PRO A 39 -9.26 7.17 8.20
N LYS A 40 -10.54 6.91 7.91
CA LYS A 40 -11.64 7.39 8.76
C LYS A 40 -11.63 6.66 10.09
N LYS A 41 -11.97 7.36 11.17
CA LYS A 41 -12.17 6.74 12.49
C LYS A 41 -13.67 6.49 12.72
N ASN A 42 -14.03 5.31 13.21
CA ASN A 42 -15.41 5.03 13.61
C ASN A 42 -15.73 5.65 14.98
N LYS A 43 -16.99 5.52 15.43
CA LYS A 43 -17.45 6.04 16.74
C LYS A 43 -16.64 5.51 17.94
N LYS A 44 -16.00 4.34 17.81
CA LYS A 44 -15.17 3.70 18.84
C LYS A 44 -13.67 4.09 18.73
N GLY A 45 -13.30 4.97 17.79
CA GLY A 45 -11.92 5.40 17.56
C GLY A 45 -11.07 4.43 16.70
N ASN A 46 -11.67 3.35 16.18
CA ASN A 46 -10.94 2.41 15.32
C ASN A 46 -10.81 2.97 13.90
N ARG A 47 -9.61 2.84 13.33
CA ARG A 47 -9.30 3.23 11.95
C ARG A 47 -9.92 2.27 10.96
N LEU A 48 -10.57 2.83 9.95
CA LEU A 48 -11.16 2.17 8.81
C LEU A 48 -10.41 2.63 7.56
N PHE A 49 -9.56 1.76 7.04
CA PHE A 49 -8.81 2.00 5.82
C PHE A 49 -9.68 1.63 4.62
N THR A 50 -9.78 2.52 3.66
CA THR A 50 -10.45 2.28 2.38
C THR A 50 -9.48 1.64 1.37
N GLN A 51 -10.00 1.17 0.24
CA GLN A 51 -9.15 0.68 -0.84
C GLN A 51 -8.15 1.75 -1.34
N GLU A 52 -8.54 3.03 -1.31
CA GLU A 52 -7.65 4.14 -1.67
C GLU A 52 -6.52 4.30 -0.66
N ASP A 53 -6.82 4.17 0.64
CA ASP A 53 -5.79 4.18 1.69
C ASP A 53 -4.80 3.01 1.51
N ILE A 54 -5.27 1.84 1.09
CA ILE A 54 -4.39 0.70 0.76
C ILE A 54 -3.46 1.02 -0.41
N LYS A 55 -3.97 1.68 -1.47
CA LYS A 55 -3.15 2.11 -2.61
C LYS A 55 -2.07 3.12 -2.18
N ASN A 56 -2.44 4.08 -1.32
CA ASN A 56 -1.50 5.06 -0.78
C ASN A 56 -0.46 4.39 0.13
N LEU A 57 -0.85 3.43 0.96
CA LEU A 57 0.07 2.63 1.77
C LEU A 57 1.03 1.81 0.91
N LYS A 58 0.56 1.21 -0.19
CA LYS A 58 1.42 0.49 -1.15
C LYS A 58 2.49 1.42 -1.74
N LEU A 59 2.14 2.67 -2.01
CA LEU A 59 3.09 3.67 -2.48
C LEU A 59 4.16 3.99 -1.44
N ILE A 60 3.71 4.31 -0.22
CA ILE A 60 4.59 4.65 0.90
C ILE A 60 5.54 3.48 1.18
N TYR A 61 5.02 2.26 1.22
CA TYR A 61 5.80 1.05 1.42
C TYR A 61 6.87 0.88 0.33
N HIS A 62 6.50 1.02 -0.94
CA HIS A 62 7.45 0.90 -2.06
C HIS A 62 8.58 1.94 -1.95
N LEU A 63 8.26 3.19 -1.63
CA LEU A 63 9.26 4.24 -1.51
C LEU A 63 10.18 4.03 -0.31
N VAL A 64 9.62 3.71 0.86
CA VAL A 64 10.37 3.67 2.12
C VAL A 64 11.08 2.33 2.33
N LYS A 65 10.40 1.21 2.09
CA LYS A 65 10.93 -0.14 2.38
C LYS A 65 11.65 -0.78 1.20
N GLU A 66 11.13 -0.61 -0.02
CA GLU A 66 11.74 -1.25 -1.21
C GLU A 66 12.82 -0.37 -1.85
N LYS A 67 12.60 0.95 -1.95
CA LYS A 67 13.58 1.89 -2.51
C LYS A 67 14.49 2.57 -1.49
N GLY A 68 14.23 2.41 -0.20
CA GLY A 68 15.08 2.95 0.87
C GLY A 68 15.07 4.47 1.02
N PHE A 69 14.04 5.17 0.53
CA PHE A 69 13.91 6.61 0.77
C PHE A 69 13.66 6.89 2.25
N THR A 70 14.19 8.01 2.74
CA THR A 70 13.72 8.59 4.00
C THR A 70 12.25 9.00 3.87
N LEU A 71 11.55 9.15 5.00
CA LEU A 71 10.14 9.56 4.99
C LEU A 71 9.95 10.91 4.29
N GLU A 72 10.84 11.86 4.57
CA GLU A 72 10.83 13.18 3.95
C GLU A 72 11.13 13.09 2.44
N GLY A 73 12.12 12.29 2.04
CA GLY A 73 12.40 12.04 0.62
C GLY A 73 11.22 11.40 -0.11
N ALA A 74 10.53 10.44 0.52
CA ALA A 74 9.32 9.85 -0.01
C ALA A 74 8.20 10.89 -0.16
N LYS A 75 7.97 11.74 0.85
CA LYS A 75 6.98 12.83 0.77
C LYS A 75 7.27 13.79 -0.39
N ASN A 76 8.53 14.21 -0.54
CA ASN A 76 8.93 15.13 -1.61
C ASN A 76 8.73 14.49 -2.98
N LYS A 77 9.14 13.24 -3.16
CA LYS A 77 8.92 12.48 -4.40
C LYS A 77 7.43 12.41 -4.78
N MET A 78 6.56 12.23 -3.79
CA MET A 78 5.11 12.16 -4.00
C MET A 78 4.48 13.53 -4.32
N LYS A 79 5.03 14.62 -3.79
CA LYS A 79 4.59 16.00 -4.07
C LYS A 79 5.09 16.52 -5.43
N GLU A 80 6.34 16.23 -5.77
CA GLU A 80 7.00 16.76 -6.98
C GLU A 80 6.53 16.07 -8.27
N GLN A 81 6.23 14.76 -8.21
CA GLN A 81 5.91 13.97 -9.40
C GLN A 81 4.63 13.12 -9.25
N PRO A 82 3.47 13.71 -8.88
CA PRO A 82 2.26 12.94 -8.58
C PRO A 82 1.77 12.12 -9.78
N LYS A 83 1.92 12.63 -11.02
CA LYS A 83 1.53 11.92 -12.24
C LYS A 83 2.47 10.76 -12.58
N ALA A 84 3.78 10.98 -12.53
CA ALA A 84 4.76 9.93 -12.84
C ALA A 84 4.73 8.80 -11.80
N VAL A 85 4.53 9.16 -10.53
CA VAL A 85 4.38 8.19 -9.44
C VAL A 85 3.12 7.35 -9.62
N LYS A 86 1.97 7.96 -9.96
CA LYS A 86 0.73 7.23 -10.26
C LYS A 86 0.87 6.30 -11.47
N ASN A 87 1.45 6.77 -12.58
CA ASN A 87 1.68 5.93 -13.76
C ASN A 87 2.59 4.75 -13.46
N ASN A 88 3.70 4.98 -12.75
CA ASN A 88 4.61 3.89 -12.39
C ASN A 88 3.94 2.87 -11.47
N GLN A 89 3.10 3.30 -10.52
CA GLN A 89 2.32 2.37 -9.70
C GLN A 89 1.34 1.54 -10.52
N GLU A 90 0.68 2.15 -11.51
CA GLU A 90 -0.26 1.44 -12.37
C GLU A 90 0.46 0.39 -13.22
N ILE A 91 1.62 0.73 -13.79
CA ILE A 91 2.48 -0.20 -14.52
C ILE A 91 2.93 -1.34 -13.61
N ILE A 92 3.44 -1.04 -12.41
CA ILE A 92 3.87 -2.06 -11.43
C ILE A 92 2.71 -3.00 -11.10
N THR A 93 1.51 -2.45 -10.86
CA THR A 93 0.33 -3.26 -10.51
C THR A 93 -0.05 -4.20 -11.64
N ARG A 94 -0.02 -3.74 -12.89
CA ARG A 94 -0.28 -4.58 -14.08
C ARG A 94 0.78 -5.68 -14.23
N LEU A 95 2.07 -5.33 -14.07
CA LEU A 95 3.16 -6.30 -14.17
C LEU A 95 3.10 -7.35 -13.05
N GLU A 96 2.72 -6.96 -11.83
CA GLU A 96 2.50 -7.89 -10.73
C GLU A 96 1.34 -8.85 -11.02
N ALA A 97 0.23 -8.35 -11.57
CA ALA A 97 -0.90 -9.19 -11.96
C ALA A 97 -0.51 -10.22 -13.04
N ILE A 98 0.16 -9.77 -14.11
CA ILE A 98 0.67 -10.66 -15.17
C ILE A 98 1.61 -11.71 -14.59
N LYS A 99 2.54 -11.30 -13.70
CA LYS A 99 3.45 -12.24 -13.03
C LYS A 99 2.67 -13.30 -12.24
N GLN A 100 1.61 -12.94 -11.52
CA GLN A 100 0.79 -13.91 -10.78
C GLN A 100 0.05 -14.87 -11.70
N GLU A 101 -0.53 -14.38 -12.81
CA GLU A 101 -1.17 -15.25 -13.80
C GLU A 101 -0.19 -16.26 -14.39
N LEU A 102 1.01 -15.82 -14.74
CA LEU A 102 2.06 -16.71 -15.25
C LEU A 102 2.51 -17.75 -14.22
N ILE A 103 2.64 -17.37 -12.95
CA ILE A 103 2.96 -18.31 -11.86
C ILE A 103 1.85 -19.36 -11.70
N LYS A 104 0.58 -18.94 -11.77
CA LYS A 104 -0.58 -19.82 -11.67
C LYS A 104 -0.62 -20.82 -12.83
N ILE A 105 -0.34 -20.37 -14.05
CA ILE A 105 -0.23 -21.24 -15.23
C ILE A 105 0.91 -22.24 -15.04
N LYS A 106 2.08 -21.77 -14.60
CA LYS A 106 3.23 -22.65 -14.33
C LYS A 106 2.88 -23.76 -13.32
N SER A 107 2.23 -23.41 -12.21
CA SER A 107 1.84 -24.40 -11.18
C SER A 107 0.76 -25.40 -11.62
N GLN A 108 0.14 -25.20 -12.79
CA GLN A 108 -0.84 -26.14 -13.36
C GLN A 108 -0.21 -27.08 -14.40
N ILE A 109 1.01 -26.79 -14.85
CA ILE A 109 1.75 -27.56 -15.85
C ILE A 109 2.82 -28.46 -15.19
N ASP A 110 3.33 -28.04 -14.03
CA ASP A 110 4.15 -28.85 -13.12
C ASP A 110 3.27 -29.81 -12.27
#